data_AF-W5SSX3-F1
#
_entry.id   AF-W5SSX3-F1
#
_cell.length_a   1.000
_cell.length_b   1.000
_cell.length_c   1.000
_cell.angle_alpha   90.00
_cell.angle_beta   90.00
_cell.angle_gamma   90.00
#
_symmetry.space_group_name_H-M   'P 1'
#
loop_
_entity.id
_entity.type
_entity.pdbx_description
1 polymer ?
#
loop_
_entity_poly.entity_id
_entity_poly.type
_entity_poly.pdbx_seq_one_letter_code
_entity_poly.pdbx_strand_id
1 'polypeptide(L)'
;MITRYKMNILTKDKTHTFEVRVLPVYKWDSILGFSQSEGIHKLNEIKYLSEITNLMIKPGFLDEFYFILNENREYITYYKEYLQAILYSIQFDTFKSDPDFKRPNLVYLSHYLNNTSGFIQFDYIDDSWNYEEIIQNIKI
;
A
#
# COMPACT_ATOMS: atom_id res chain seq x y z
N MET A 1 6.22 18.27 -7.64
CA MET A 1 6.90 17.44 -6.62
C MET A 1 6.23 16.08 -6.62
N ILE A 2 7.00 14.98 -6.60
CA ILE A 2 6.43 13.64 -6.53
C ILE A 2 6.03 13.38 -5.07
N THR A 3 4.74 13.14 -4.82
CA THR A 3 4.23 12.77 -3.49
C THR A 3 4.85 11.44 -3.07
N ARG A 4 5.27 11.34 -1.81
CA ARG A 4 5.83 10.12 -1.22
C ARG A 4 5.14 9.80 0.09
N TYR A 5 5.09 8.51 0.41
CA TYR A 5 4.48 7.96 1.61
C TYR A 5 5.41 6.92 2.24
N LYS A 6 5.18 6.61 3.51
CA LYS A 6 5.66 5.36 4.12
C LYS A 6 4.50 4.39 4.22
N MET A 7 4.64 3.23 3.61
CA MET A 7 3.72 2.11 3.71
C MET A 7 4.29 1.09 4.70
N ASN A 8 3.45 0.68 5.65
CA ASN A 8 3.77 -0.34 6.63
C ASN A 8 3.01 -1.63 6.29
N ILE A 9 3.69 -2.75 6.48
CA ILE A 9 3.13 -4.10 6.41
C ILE A 9 3.38 -4.76 7.76
N LEU A 10 2.31 -5.01 8.50
CA LEU A 10 2.36 -5.65 9.80
C LEU A 10 2.46 -7.15 9.62
N THR A 11 3.39 -7.77 10.33
CA THR A 11 3.40 -9.21 10.55
C THR A 11 3.40 -9.47 12.05
N LYS A 12 3.22 -10.73 12.42
CA LYS A 12 3.31 -11.15 13.82
C LYS A 12 4.62 -10.74 14.50
N ASP A 13 5.74 -10.81 13.77
CA ASP A 13 7.06 -10.66 14.36
C ASP A 13 7.61 -9.23 14.23
N LYS A 14 7.20 -8.49 13.18
CA LYS A 14 7.71 -7.14 12.93
C LYS A 14 6.82 -6.32 11.99
N THR A 15 7.07 -5.02 11.97
CA THR A 15 6.54 -4.12 10.93
C THR A 15 7.58 -3.91 9.84
N HIS A 16 7.22 -4.17 8.59
CA HIS A 16 8.04 -3.83 7.43
C HIS A 16 7.61 -2.48 6.88
N THR A 17 8.54 -1.53 6.76
CA THR A 17 8.25 -0.19 6.24
C THR A 17 8.93 0.04 4.91
N PHE A 18 8.17 0.53 3.94
CA PHE A 18 8.62 0.84 2.59
C PHE A 18 8.27 2.28 2.22
N GLU A 19 9.18 2.97 1.53
CA GLU A 19 8.83 4.23 0.87
C GLU A 19 8.04 3.93 -0.40
N VAL A 20 6.94 4.67 -0.60
CA VAL A 20 6.10 4.57 -1.78
C VAL A 20 6.04 5.94 -2.44
N ARG A 21 6.37 6.03 -3.71
CA ARG A 21 6.28 7.26 -4.51
C ARG A 21 5.12 7.16 -5.50
N VAL A 22 4.40 8.25 -5.67
CA VAL A 22 3.36 8.38 -6.68
C VAL A 22 4.01 8.53 -8.06
N LEU A 23 3.52 7.80 -9.07
CA LEU A 23 4.04 7.96 -10.42
C LEU A 23 3.38 9.16 -11.10
N PRO A 24 4.10 9.84 -12.01
CA PRO A 24 3.43 10.68 -12.98
C PRO A 24 2.35 9.89 -13.72
N VAL A 25 1.16 10.47 -13.88
CA VAL A 25 -0.02 9.79 -14.46
C VAL A 25 0.30 9.15 -15.81
N TYR A 26 1.04 9.82 -16.69
CA TYR A 26 1.43 9.26 -17.98
C TYR A 26 2.25 7.95 -17.89
N LYS A 27 3.05 7.76 -16.81
CA LYS A 27 3.80 6.51 -16.60
C LYS A 27 2.85 5.41 -16.12
N TRP A 28 1.94 5.74 -15.22
CA TRP A 28 0.89 4.83 -14.77
C TRP A 28 0.04 4.35 -15.95
N ASP A 29 -0.47 5.29 -16.75
CA ASP A 29 -1.32 4.99 -17.91
C ASP A 29 -0.56 4.22 -19.00
N SER A 30 0.74 4.42 -19.15
CA SER A 30 1.54 3.65 -20.12
C SER A 30 1.64 2.16 -19.79
N ILE A 31 1.41 1.79 -18.52
CA ILE A 31 1.49 0.41 -18.03
C ILE A 31 0.09 -0.18 -17.89
N LEU A 32 -0.81 0.56 -17.23
CA LEU A 32 -2.14 0.09 -16.85
C LEU A 32 -3.24 0.53 -17.81
N GLY A 33 -2.95 1.42 -18.77
CA GLY A 33 -3.94 2.00 -19.67
C GLY A 33 -4.66 3.20 -19.05
N PHE A 34 -5.37 3.95 -19.89
CA PHE A 34 -6.09 5.16 -19.51
C PHE A 34 -7.46 4.89 -18.88
N SER A 35 -8.05 3.73 -19.15
CA SER A 35 -9.35 3.35 -18.59
C SER A 35 -9.19 2.91 -17.15
N GLN A 36 -9.96 3.49 -16.22
CA GLN A 36 -9.90 3.13 -14.79
C GLN A 36 -10.24 1.65 -14.55
N SER A 37 -11.28 1.13 -15.21
CA SER A 37 -11.69 -0.27 -15.05
C SER A 37 -10.65 -1.24 -15.60
N GLU A 38 -10.03 -0.90 -16.73
CA GLU A 38 -8.94 -1.68 -17.32
C GLU A 38 -7.69 -1.62 -16.44
N GLY A 39 -7.38 -0.44 -15.89
CA GLY A 39 -6.24 -0.25 -15.01
C GLY A 39 -6.35 -1.04 -13.72
N ILE A 40 -7.54 -1.09 -13.11
CA ILE A 40 -7.81 -1.94 -11.93
C ILE A 40 -7.66 -3.42 -12.30
N HIS A 41 -8.22 -3.87 -13.43
CA HIS A 41 -8.07 -5.25 -13.88
C HIS A 41 -6.60 -5.62 -14.07
N LYS A 42 -5.84 -4.79 -14.79
CA LYS A 42 -4.41 -5.02 -15.01
C LYS A 42 -3.62 -5.02 -13.71
N LEU A 43 -3.93 -4.14 -12.76
CA LEU A 43 -3.27 -4.10 -11.45
C LEU A 43 -3.47 -5.41 -10.64
N ASN A 44 -4.49 -6.20 -10.96
CA ASN A 44 -4.70 -7.53 -10.38
C ASN A 44 -3.81 -8.61 -11.01
N GLU A 45 -3.21 -8.36 -12.18
CA GLU A 45 -2.31 -9.31 -12.82
C GLU A 45 -0.88 -9.10 -12.32
N ILE A 46 -0.23 -10.20 -11.92
CA ILE A 46 1.11 -10.20 -11.29
C ILE A 46 2.14 -9.44 -12.13
N LYS A 47 2.06 -9.55 -13.47
CA LYS A 47 2.97 -8.86 -14.38
C LYS A 47 2.93 -7.34 -14.17
N TYR A 48 1.74 -6.73 -14.22
CA TYR A 48 1.61 -5.28 -14.09
C TYR A 48 1.79 -4.83 -12.63
N LEU A 49 1.31 -5.62 -11.66
CA LEU A 49 1.58 -5.33 -10.24
C LEU A 49 3.08 -5.28 -9.94
N SER A 50 3.86 -6.22 -10.49
CA SER A 50 5.32 -6.23 -10.37
C SER A 50 5.93 -4.96 -10.99
N GLU A 51 5.53 -4.60 -12.19
CA GLU A 51 6.03 -3.41 -12.87
C GLU A 51 5.72 -2.11 -12.09
N ILE A 52 4.47 -1.97 -11.63
CA ILE A 52 4.02 -0.81 -10.85
C ILE A 52 4.74 -0.73 -9.51
N THR A 53 4.83 -1.84 -8.77
CA THR A 53 5.52 -1.85 -7.47
C THR A 53 7.03 -1.64 -7.59
N ASN A 54 7.67 -2.13 -8.65
CA ASN A 54 9.07 -1.84 -8.95
C ASN A 54 9.32 -0.35 -9.17
N LEU A 55 8.35 0.32 -9.79
CA LEU A 55 8.43 1.75 -10.05
C LEU A 55 8.02 2.59 -8.83
N MET A 56 7.02 2.19 -8.05
CA MET A 56 6.49 2.98 -6.93
C MET A 56 7.23 2.73 -5.63
N ILE A 57 7.82 1.56 -5.43
CA ILE A 57 8.39 1.15 -4.14
C ILE A 57 9.88 0.90 -4.31
N LYS A 58 10.24 -0.27 -4.85
CA LYS A 58 11.61 -0.64 -5.19
C LYS A 58 11.64 -1.86 -6.10
N PRO A 59 12.72 -2.06 -6.90
CA PRO A 59 12.92 -3.29 -7.66
C PRO A 59 12.86 -4.54 -6.76
N GLY A 60 12.14 -5.57 -7.20
CA GLY A 60 11.99 -6.83 -6.47
C GLY A 60 11.07 -6.76 -5.25
N PHE A 61 10.33 -5.65 -5.07
CA PHE A 61 9.39 -5.51 -3.94
C PHE A 61 8.39 -6.66 -3.89
N LEU A 62 7.85 -7.07 -5.03
CA LEU A 62 6.78 -8.06 -5.04
C LEU A 62 7.26 -9.42 -4.50
N ASP A 63 8.51 -9.82 -4.78
CA ASP A 63 9.08 -11.06 -4.24
C ASP A 63 9.22 -11.01 -2.72
N GLU A 64 9.71 -9.88 -2.18
CA GLU A 64 9.77 -9.65 -0.73
C GLU A 64 8.39 -9.62 -0.10
N PHE A 65 7.42 -9.01 -0.78
CA PHE A 65 6.03 -9.01 -0.35
C PHE A 65 5.48 -10.43 -0.27
N TYR A 66 5.66 -11.27 -1.29
CA TYR A 66 5.22 -12.67 -1.24
C TYR A 66 5.94 -13.50 -0.17
N PHE A 67 7.20 -13.18 0.16
CA PHE A 67 7.88 -13.78 1.30
C PHE A 67 7.18 -13.44 2.62
N ILE A 68 6.82 -12.16 2.83
CA ILE A 68 6.03 -11.71 3.99
C ILE A 68 4.66 -12.42 4.07
N LEU A 69 3.99 -12.58 2.93
CA LEU A 69 2.70 -13.27 2.86
C LEU A 69 2.80 -14.75 3.25
N ASN A 70 3.91 -15.41 2.92
CA ASN A 70 4.11 -16.81 3.22
C ASN A 70 4.16 -17.07 4.75
N GLU A 71 4.71 -16.12 5.51
CA GLU A 71 4.75 -16.17 6.98
C GLU A 71 3.36 -15.92 7.61
N ASN A 72 2.43 -15.28 6.89
CA ASN A 72 1.12 -14.83 7.39
C ASN A 72 -0.04 -15.33 6.52
N ARG A 73 0.05 -16.57 6.04
CA ARG A 73 -0.79 -17.14 4.98
C ARG A 73 -2.31 -17.08 5.26
N GLU A 74 -2.71 -17.13 6.53
CA GLU A 74 -4.12 -17.04 6.98
C GLU A 74 -4.80 -15.73 6.51
N TYR A 75 -4.04 -14.62 6.41
CA TYR A 75 -4.58 -13.31 6.07
C TYR A 75 -4.16 -12.82 4.68
N ILE A 76 -3.71 -13.73 3.80
CA ILE A 76 -3.13 -13.39 2.49
C ILE A 76 -4.01 -12.47 1.63
N THR A 77 -5.33 -12.65 1.69
CA THR A 77 -6.30 -11.85 0.95
C THR A 77 -6.26 -10.39 1.38
N TYR A 78 -6.26 -10.14 2.70
CA TYR A 78 -6.23 -8.78 3.26
C TYR A 78 -4.97 -8.03 2.83
N TYR A 79 -3.79 -8.66 2.88
CA TYR A 79 -2.57 -8.00 2.42
C TYR A 79 -2.62 -7.63 0.94
N LYS A 80 -3.06 -8.55 0.07
CA LYS A 80 -3.08 -8.34 -1.39
C LYS A 80 -4.06 -7.26 -1.80
N GLU A 81 -5.28 -7.33 -1.29
CA GLU A 81 -6.34 -6.36 -1.60
C GLU A 81 -5.95 -4.97 -1.13
N TYR A 82 -5.43 -4.83 0.09
CA TYR A 82 -5.00 -3.54 0.61
C TYR A 82 -3.78 -2.97 -0.12
N LEU A 83 -2.80 -3.79 -0.51
CA LEU A 83 -1.69 -3.31 -1.33
C LEU A 83 -2.19 -2.68 -2.64
N GLN A 84 -3.07 -3.36 -3.36
CA GLN A 84 -3.63 -2.85 -4.62
C GLN A 84 -4.46 -1.59 -4.41
N ALA A 85 -5.31 -1.58 -3.37
CA ALA A 85 -6.15 -0.44 -3.02
C ALA A 85 -5.31 0.79 -2.63
N ILE A 86 -4.23 0.60 -1.88
CA ILE A 86 -3.29 1.67 -1.52
C ILE A 86 -2.60 2.22 -2.78
N LEU A 87 -2.05 1.35 -3.64
CA LEU A 87 -1.36 1.80 -4.85
C LEU A 87 -2.28 2.61 -5.77
N TYR A 88 -3.51 2.16 -5.94
CA TYR A 88 -4.51 2.88 -6.72
C TYR A 88 -4.91 4.20 -6.06
N SER A 89 -5.24 4.18 -4.77
CA SER A 89 -5.74 5.37 -4.06
C SER A 89 -4.72 6.49 -3.95
N ILE A 90 -3.43 6.18 -3.78
CA ILE A 90 -2.38 7.21 -3.78
C ILE A 90 -2.12 7.76 -5.18
N GLN A 91 -2.33 6.95 -6.23
CA GLN A 91 -2.15 7.42 -7.60
C GLN A 91 -3.18 8.50 -7.98
N PHE A 92 -4.41 8.35 -7.48
CA PHE A 92 -5.52 9.25 -7.77
C PHE A 92 -5.86 10.22 -6.63
N ASP A 93 -4.99 10.31 -5.62
CA ASP A 93 -5.14 11.17 -4.42
C ASP A 93 -6.49 10.97 -3.69
N THR A 94 -7.08 9.77 -3.76
CA THR A 94 -8.34 9.43 -3.10
C THR A 94 -8.15 8.86 -1.69
N PHE A 95 -6.91 8.49 -1.34
CA PHE A 95 -6.57 7.89 -0.05
C PHE A 95 -7.04 8.74 1.14
N LYS A 96 -6.87 10.07 1.08
CA LYS A 96 -7.21 10.97 2.19
C LYS A 96 -8.71 11.13 2.43
N SER A 97 -9.51 10.95 1.36
CA SER A 97 -10.96 11.12 1.38
C SER A 97 -11.70 9.86 1.81
N ASP A 98 -11.08 8.69 1.68
CA ASP A 98 -11.73 7.42 1.98
C ASP A 98 -11.48 7.03 3.45
N PRO A 99 -12.55 6.94 4.27
CA PRO A 99 -12.44 6.65 5.70
C PRO A 99 -11.97 5.22 5.99
N ASP A 100 -12.11 4.28 5.05
CA ASP A 100 -11.68 2.90 5.27
C ASP A 100 -10.15 2.81 5.39
N PHE A 101 -9.40 3.68 4.70
CA PHE A 101 -7.94 3.78 4.86
C PHE A 101 -7.48 4.39 6.19
N LYS A 102 -8.40 4.94 6.99
CA LYS A 102 -8.12 5.48 8.32
C LYS A 102 -8.39 4.46 9.43
N ARG A 103 -8.78 3.22 9.09
CA ARG A 103 -9.05 2.13 10.04
C ARG A 103 -7.89 1.13 10.10
N PRO A 104 -7.53 0.62 11.28
CA PRO A 104 -6.48 -0.38 11.47
C PRO A 104 -6.52 -1.53 10.45
N ASN A 105 -5.38 -1.80 9.83
CA ASN A 105 -5.20 -2.81 8.79
C ASN A 105 -3.76 -3.30 8.68
N LEU A 106 -3.59 -4.50 8.12
CA LEU A 106 -2.31 -5.18 7.97
C LEU A 106 -1.37 -4.47 6.98
N VAL A 107 -1.91 -3.73 6.02
CA VAL A 107 -1.15 -2.87 5.12
C VAL A 107 -1.74 -1.46 5.18
N TYR A 108 -0.92 -0.46 5.48
CA TYR A 108 -1.39 0.91 5.65
C TYR A 108 -0.32 1.96 5.35
N LEU A 109 -0.75 3.19 5.11
CA LEU A 109 0.16 4.33 5.03
C LEU A 109 0.27 4.99 6.39
N SER A 110 1.50 5.12 6.88
CA SER A 110 1.80 5.70 8.18
C SER A 110 2.24 7.15 8.09
N HIS A 111 2.92 7.53 7.00
CA HIS A 111 3.46 8.88 6.82
C HIS A 111 3.28 9.40 5.40
N TYR A 112 3.29 10.72 5.24
CA TYR A 112 3.42 11.42 3.96
C TYR A 112 4.61 12.38 3.98
N LEU A 113 5.26 12.58 2.84
CA LEU A 113 6.34 13.54 2.69
C LEU A 113 5.76 14.96 2.57
N ASN A 114 6.07 15.81 3.55
CA ASN A 114 5.80 17.24 3.48
C ASN A 114 6.97 17.98 2.84
N ASN A 115 6.69 19.14 2.26
CA ASN A 115 7.62 19.99 1.53
C ASN A 115 8.68 20.66 2.43
N THR A 116 8.46 20.73 3.74
CA THR A 116 9.30 21.50 4.68
C THR A 116 10.03 20.66 5.72
N SER A 117 9.45 19.55 6.18
CA SER A 117 9.91 18.82 7.37
C SER A 117 10.14 17.33 7.16
N GLY A 118 10.14 16.86 5.90
CA GLY A 118 10.30 15.44 5.61
C GLY A 118 9.02 14.65 5.86
N PHE A 119 9.15 13.39 6.29
CA PHE A 119 7.99 12.52 6.53
C PHE A 119 7.25 12.88 7.81
N ILE A 120 5.94 13.14 7.70
CA ILE A 120 5.03 13.42 8.81
C ILE A 120 4.05 12.25 8.95
N GLN A 121 3.88 11.76 10.18
CA GLN A 121 2.93 10.71 10.50
C GLN A 121 1.50 11.22 10.34
N PHE A 122 0.58 10.37 9.86
CA PHE A 122 -0.84 10.70 9.85
C PHE A 122 -1.42 10.73 11.27
N ASP A 123 -2.36 11.64 11.52
CA ASP A 123 -2.97 11.89 12.82
C ASP A 123 -3.83 10.74 13.34
N TYR A 124 -4.38 9.92 12.45
CA TYR A 124 -5.18 8.74 12.79
C TYR A 124 -4.36 7.49 13.13
N ILE A 125 -3.02 7.56 13.07
CA ILE A 125 -2.15 6.44 13.43
C ILE A 125 -1.83 6.52 14.93
N ASP A 126 -2.37 5.57 15.68
CA ASP A 126 -2.16 5.37 17.11
C ASP A 126 -1.72 3.92 17.45
N ASP A 127 -1.77 3.55 18.73
CA ASP A 127 -1.35 2.24 19.23
C ASP A 127 -2.23 1.08 18.72
N SER A 128 -3.44 1.35 18.17
CA SER A 128 -4.32 0.31 17.62
C SER A 128 -3.81 -0.29 16.30
N TRP A 129 -2.80 0.34 15.69
CA TRP A 129 -2.14 -0.12 14.46
C TRP A 129 -1.08 -1.20 14.73
N ASN A 130 -1.46 -2.24 15.48
CA ASN A 130 -0.64 -3.39 15.81
C ASN A 130 -1.24 -4.70 15.27
N TYR A 131 -0.39 -5.69 15.03
CA TYR A 131 -0.79 -6.93 14.36
C TYR A 131 -1.87 -7.69 15.16
N GLU A 132 -1.69 -7.83 16.47
CA GLU A 132 -2.56 -8.59 17.36
C GLU A 132 -4.00 -8.05 17.38
N GLU A 133 -4.17 -6.73 17.47
CA GLU A 133 -5.47 -6.08 17.51
C GLU A 133 -6.19 -6.18 16.17
N ILE A 134 -5.46 -6.01 15.06
CA ILE A 134 -6.03 -6.10 13.73
C ILE A 134 -6.52 -7.52 13.42
N ILE A 135 -5.74 -8.56 13.74
CA ILE A 135 -6.18 -9.95 13.49
C ILE A 135 -7.37 -10.34 14.35
N GLN A 136 -7.50 -9.78 15.57
CA GLN A 136 -8.68 -10.01 16.42
C GLN A 136 -9.93 -9.43 15.76
N ASN A 137 -9.83 -8.23 15.20
CA ASN A 137 -10.95 -7.57 14.52
C ASN A 137 -11.35 -8.25 13.20
N ILE A 138 -10.41 -8.90 12.51
CA ILE A 138 -10.68 -9.68 11.29
C ILE A 138 -11.44 -10.98 11.57
N LYS A 139 -11.25 -11.57 12.76
CA LYS A 139 -11.85 -12.87 13.15
C LYS A 139 -13.28 -12.77 13.68
N ILE A 140 -13.80 -11.56 13.83
CA ILE A 140 -15.16 -11.25 14.29
C ILE A 140 -16.08 -11.12 13.07
#